data_AF-A0A4Z0QN15-F1
#
_entry.id   AF-A0A4Z0QN15-F1
#
_cell.length_a   1.000
_cell.length_b   1.000
_cell.length_c   1.000
_cell.angle_alpha   90.00
_cell.angle_beta   90.00
_cell.angle_gamma   90.00
#
_symmetry.space_group_name_H-M   'P 1'
#
loop_
_entity.id
_entity.type
_entity.pdbx_description
1 polymer ?
#
loop_
_entity_poly.entity_id
_entity_poly.type
_entity_poly.pdbx_seq_one_letter_code
_entity_poly.pdbx_strand_id
1 'polypeptide(L)' 'MRITVKLIDKSGRPIKGVVQVGDQALETVDGVATFSIKGKGEYVVRGLAMNHHIESTVVELKKKNQDISLELR' A
#
# COMPACT_ATOMS: atom_id res chain seq x y z
N MET A 1 6.50 -10.62 -8.33
CA MET A 1 5.43 -9.71 -8.79
C MET A 1 5.67 -8.37 -8.13
N ARG A 2 5.42 -7.27 -8.82
CA ARG A 2 5.58 -5.92 -8.30
C ARG A 2 4.23 -5.37 -7.89
N ILE A 3 4.16 -4.79 -6.70
CA ILE A 3 3.02 -4.01 -6.26
C ILE A 3 3.50 -2.60 -5.98
N THR A 4 2.79 -1.61 -6.51
CA THR A 4 2.97 -0.21 -6.12
C THR A 4 1.75 0.19 -5.30
N VAL A 5 1.96 0.68 -4.08
CA VAL A 5 0.90 1.21 -3.24
C VAL A 5 1.08 2.72 -3.11
N LYS A 6 0.02 3.46 -3.45
CA LYS A 6 -0.09 4.90 -3.23
C LYS A 6 -0.92 5.13 -1.98
N LEU A 7 -0.36 5.84 -1.01
CA LEU A 7 -1.03 6.29 0.19
C LEU A 7 -1.48 7.73 -0.02
N ILE A 8 -2.80 7.97 0.01
CA ILE A 8 -3.38 9.28 -0.31
C ILE A 8 -4.40 9.71 0.75
N ASP A 9 -4.62 11.03 0.89
CA ASP A 9 -5.73 11.59 1.68
C ASP A 9 -7.04 11.57 0.88
N LYS A 10 -8.15 11.91 1.55
CA LYS A 10 -9.48 12.09 0.91
C LYS A 10 -9.49 13.12 -0.22
N SER A 11 -8.50 14.01 -0.30
CA SER A 11 -8.33 14.97 -1.39
C SER A 11 -7.46 14.43 -2.53
N GLY A 12 -7.02 13.17 -2.44
CA GLY A 12 -6.15 12.52 -3.42
C GLY A 12 -4.67 12.89 -3.30
N ARG A 13 -4.26 13.62 -2.25
CA ARG A 13 -2.86 14.05 -2.08
C ARG A 13 -2.03 12.94 -1.46
N PRO A 14 -0.79 12.73 -1.90
CA PRO A 14 0.10 11.73 -1.32
C PRO A 14 0.39 12.03 0.15
N ILE A 15 0.31 11.02 1.00
CA ILE A 15 0.63 11.11 2.43
C ILE A 15 1.88 10.31 2.74
N LYS A 16 2.76 10.87 3.58
CA LYS A 16 3.88 10.12 4.16
C LYS A 16 3.37 9.14 5.23
N GLY A 17 3.74 7.87 5.10
CA GLY A 17 3.37 6.83 6.05
C GLY A 17 4.17 5.55 5.86
N VAL A 18 3.68 4.49 6.48
CA VAL A 18 4.18 3.12 6.31
C VAL A 18 3.10 2.32 5.60
N VAL A 19 3.49 1.57 4.57
CA VAL A 19 2.63 0.57 3.94
C VAL A 19 3.15 -0.81 4.32
N GLN A 20 2.24 -1.72 4.65
CA GLN A 20 2.54 -3.13 4.86
C GLN A 20 1.80 -3.98 3.83
N VAL A 21 2.51 -4.94 3.23
CA VAL A 21 1.95 -5.98 2.35
C VAL A 21 2.48 -7.34 2.81
N GLY A 22 1.60 -8.19 3.35
CA GLY A 22 2.04 -9.42 4.03
C GLY A 22 3.01 -9.11 5.17
N ASP A 23 4.18 -9.74 5.16
CA ASP A 23 5.22 -9.55 6.19
C ASP A 23 6.19 -8.40 5.88
N GLN A 24 6.04 -7.71 4.75
CA GLN A 24 6.90 -6.60 4.35
C GLN A 24 6.26 -5.27 4.72
N ALA A 25 7.00 -4.39 5.38
CA ALA A 25 6.61 -3.01 5.64
C ALA A 25 7.66 -2.05 5.07
N LEU A 26 7.20 -0.98 4.41
CA LEU A 26 8.05 0.04 3.81
C LEU A 26 7.51 1.43 4.11
N GLU A 27 8.41 2.37 4.41
CA GLU A 27 8.08 3.78 4.42
C GLU A 27 7.80 4.26 2.99
N THR A 28 6.79 5.11 2.84
CA THR A 28 6.48 5.74 1.56
C THR A 28 7.49 6.82 1.22
N VAL A 29 7.87 6.91 -0.05
CA VAL A 29 8.55 8.08 -0.64
C VAL A 29 7.53 8.78 -1.53
N ASP A 30 7.26 10.07 -1.27
CA ASP A 30 6.20 10.85 -1.94
C ASP A 30 4.83 10.15 -1.95
N GLY A 31 4.49 9.50 -0.84
CA GLY A 31 3.25 8.73 -0.68
C GLY A 31 3.21 7.42 -1.46
N VAL A 32 4.34 6.94 -1.98
CA VAL A 32 4.42 5.68 -2.74
C VAL A 32 5.35 4.68 -2.06
N ALA A 33 4.91 3.41 -1.98
CA ALA A 33 5.73 2.28 -1.58
C ALA A 33 5.67 1.19 -2.66
N THR A 34 6.80 0.55 -2.96
CA THR A 34 6.89 -0.52 -3.97
C THR A 34 7.37 -1.82 -3.33
N PHE A 35 6.61 -2.90 -3.51
CA PHE A 35 6.89 -4.22 -2.97
C PHE A 35 7.21 -5.23 -4.06
N SER A 36 8.08 -6.18 -3.73
CA SER A 36 8.37 -7.35 -4.56
C SER A 36 7.85 -8.60 -3.86
N ILE A 37 6.69 -9.08 -4.27
CA ILE A 37 6.00 -10.22 -3.67
C ILE A 37 6.26 -11.50 -4.48
N LYS A 38 6.47 -12.61 -3.77
CA LYS A 38 6.63 -13.95 -4.36
C LYS A 38 5.27 -14.63 -4.46
N GLY A 39 4.90 -15.04 -5.68
CA GLY A 39 3.65 -15.78 -5.92
C GLY A 39 2.41 -14.90 -6.07
N LYS A 40 1.32 -15.56 -6.48
CA LYS A 40 -0.03 -15.00 -6.60
C LYS A 40 -0.85 -15.35 -5.37
N GLY A 41 -1.94 -14.63 -5.11
CA GLY A 41 -2.84 -14.91 -4.00
C GLY A 41 -3.46 -13.64 -3.42
N GLU A 42 -4.21 -13.79 -2.34
CA GLU A 42 -4.78 -12.66 -1.59
C GLU A 42 -3.77 -12.15 -0.57
N TYR A 43 -3.62 -10.83 -0.51
CA TYR A 43 -2.73 -10.14 0.40
C TYR A 43 -3.49 -9.01 1.09
N VAL A 44 -3.30 -8.89 2.40
CA VAL A 44 -3.74 -7.70 3.13
C VAL A 44 -2.72 -6.59 2.90
N VAL A 45 -3.19 -5.46 2.40
CA VAL A 45 -2.43 -4.22 2.26
C VAL A 45 -2.91 -3.26 3.34
N ARG A 46 -2.00 -2.79 4.19
CA ARG A 46 -2.29 -1.84 5.27
C ARG A 46 -1.49 -0.57 5.05
N GLY A 47 -2.08 0.57 5.34
CA GLY A 47 -1.39 1.87 5.35
C GLY A 47 -1.58 2.54 6.69
N LEU A 48 -0.49 3.08 7.23
CA LEU A 48 -0.44 3.84 8.47
C LEU A 48 0.14 5.22 8.16
N ALA A 49 -0.63 6.28 8.40
CA ALA A 49 -0.10 7.64 8.35
C ALA A 49 0.59 8.02 9.68
N MET A 50 1.50 8.98 9.61
CA MET A 50 2.23 9.50 10.78
C MET A 50 1.33 10.11 11.86
N ASN A 51 0.08 10.47 11.53
CA ASN A 51 -0.93 10.94 12.49
C ASN A 51 -1.74 9.81 13.15
N HIS A 52 -1.26 8.56 13.11
CA HIS A 52 -1.87 7.36 13.71
C HIS A 52 -3.18 6.87 13.05
N HIS A 53 -3.49 7.32 11.84
CA HIS A 53 -4.63 6.76 11.09
C HIS A 53 -4.21 5.49 10.32
N ILE A 54 -5.01 4.41 10.46
CA ILE A 54 -4.76 3.11 9.82
C ILE A 54 -5.94 2.75 8.92
N GLU A 55 -5.64 2.41 7.65
CA GLU A 55 -6.60 1.77 6.75
C GLU A 55 -6.02 0.46 6.20
N SER A 56 -6.91 -0.45 5.82
CA SER A 56 -6.52 -1.72 5.22
C SER A 56 -7.48 -2.18 4.14
N THR A 57 -6.95 -2.86 3.14
CA THR A 57 -7.72 -3.48 2.07
C THR A 57 -7.13 -4.85 1.73
N VAL A 58 -7.96 -5.75 1.21
CA VAL A 58 -7.51 -7.05 0.70
C VAL A 58 -7.37 -6.94 -0.81
N VAL A 59 -6.20 -7.30 -1.33
CA VAL A 59 -5.93 -7.29 -2.77
C VAL A 59 -5.54 -8.68 -3.23
N GLU A 60 -6.24 -9.16 -4.25
CA GLU A 60 -5.86 -10.39 -4.95
C GLU A 60 -4.83 -10.09 -6.06
N LEU A 61 -3.63 -10.61 -5.88
CA LEU A 61 -2.53 -10.47 -6.82
C LEU A 61 -2.63 -11.49 -7.94
N LYS A 62 -3.16 -11.06 -9.09
CA LYS A 62 -3.32 -11.91 -10.29
C LYS A 62 -2.28 -11.65 -11.38
N LYS A 63 -1.68 -10.45 -11.41
CA LYS A 63 -0.85 -9.94 -12.52
C LYS A 63 0.57 -9.58 -12.08
N LYS A 64 1.54 -9.62 -13.01
CA LYS A 64 2.95 -9.35 -12.70
C LYS A 64 3.18 -7.99 -12.02
N ASN A 65 2.44 -6.97 -12.41
CA ASN A 65 2.46 -5.62 -11.84
C ASN A 65 1.04 -5.20 -11.45
N GLN A 66 0.89 -4.53 -10.30
CA GLN A 66 -0.40 -4.02 -9.83
C GLN A 66 -0.20 -2.71 -9.06
N ASP A 67 -1.00 -1.70 -9.38
CA ASP A 67 -1.01 -0.42 -8.68
C ASP A 67 -2.26 -0.33 -7.81
N ILE A 68 -2.09 0.03 -6.55
CA ILE A 68 -3.13 0.10 -5.53
C ILE A 68 -3.11 1.50 -4.94
N SER A 69 -4.27 2.15 -4.86
CA SER A 69 -4.43 3.39 -4.10
C SER A 69 -5.16 3.08 -2.80
N LEU A 70 -4.55 3.44 -1.68
CA LEU A 70 -5.12 3.34 -0.36
C LEU A 70 -5.42 4.76 0.15
N GLU A 71 -6.70 5.09 0.25
CA GLU A 71 -7.18 6.35 0.78
C GLU A 71 -7.32 6.27 2.30
N LEU A 72 -6.64 7.17 3.01
CA LEU A 72 -6.75 7.33 4.46
C LEU A 72 -7.82 8.36 4.80
N ARG A 73 -8.70 8.04 5.76
CA ARG A 73 -9.90 8.82 6.06
C ARG A 73 -9.78 9.75 7.27
#